data_AF-A0A821RYF5-F1
#
_entry.id   AF-A0A821RYF5-F1
#
_cell.length_a   1.000
_cell.length_b   1.000
_cell.length_c   1.000
_cell.angle_alpha   90.00
_cell.angle_beta   90.00
_cell.angle_gamma   90.00
#
_symmetry.space_group_name_H-M   'P 1'
#
loop_
_entity.id
_entity.type
_entity.pdbx_description
1 polymer ?
#
loop_
_entity_poly.entity_id
_entity_poly.type
_entity_poly.pdbx_seq_one_letter_code
_entity_poly.pdbx_strand_id
1 'polypeptide(L)'
;MKLSRHKYIRRILNYYRTNFNIEFPFIILIDGTFAFEALKWKIQIDEQLKAYLETQQIICSTSLCAIKETELLGKKNFPFFYIKLEDFLIYFTEKKYIYNQMID
;
A
#
# COMPACT_ATOMS: atom_id res chain seq x y z
N MET A 1 3.39 5.93 -31.88
CA MET A 1 2.79 4.81 -31.12
C MET A 1 2.48 5.27 -29.70
N LYS A 2 1.22 5.20 -29.28
CA LYS A 2 0.84 5.45 -27.88
C LYS A 2 1.52 4.38 -27.02
N LEU A 3 2.35 4.78 -26.06
CA LEU A 3 3.01 3.83 -25.16
C LEU A 3 1.94 3.08 -24.36
N SER A 4 2.02 1.75 -24.27
CA SER A 4 1.15 0.99 -23.36
C SER A 4 1.47 1.37 -21.92
N ARG A 5 0.47 1.33 -21.03
CA ARG A 5 0.64 1.63 -19.60
C ARG A 5 1.77 0.80 -18.98
N HIS A 6 1.83 -0.49 -19.29
CA HIS A 6 2.89 -1.38 -18.83
C HIS A 6 4.28 -0.99 -19.34
N LYS A 7 4.43 -0.64 -20.62
CA LYS A 7 5.71 -0.17 -21.16
C LYS A 7 6.17 1.13 -20.48
N TYR A 8 5.23 2.00 -20.13
CA TYR A 8 5.51 3.24 -19.42
C TYR A 8 6.00 2.99 -17.99
N ILE A 9 5.31 2.10 -17.26
CA ILE A 9 5.68 1.72 -15.88
C ILE A 9 7.05 1.07 -15.84
N ARG A 10 7.36 0.12 -16.73
CA ARG A 10 8.70 -0.51 -16.78
C ARG A 10 9.81 0.54 -16.89
N ARG A 11 9.59 1.57 -17.71
CA ARG A 11 10.55 2.67 -17.87
C ARG A 11 10.71 3.47 -16.57
N ILE A 12 9.60 3.75 -15.88
CA ILE A 12 9.62 4.46 -14.59
C ILE A 12 10.31 3.62 -13.51
N LEU A 13 9.95 2.33 -13.38
CA LEU A 13 10.54 1.44 -12.38
C LEU A 13 12.04 1.27 -12.62
N ASN A 14 12.50 1.12 -13.86
CA ASN A 14 13.93 1.10 -14.17
C ASN A 14 14.62 2.41 -13.77
N TYR A 15 13.99 3.56 -14.03
CA TYR A 15 14.54 4.84 -13.60
C TYR A 15 14.71 4.90 -12.07
N TYR A 16 13.71 4.48 -11.31
CA TYR A 16 13.80 4.45 -9.84
C TYR A 16 14.80 3.42 -9.32
N ARG A 17 14.88 2.25 -9.95
CA ARG A 17 15.87 1.21 -9.63
C ARG A 17 17.29 1.72 -9.82
N THR A 18 17.60 2.33 -10.97
CA THR A 18 18.96 2.76 -11.30
C THR A 18 19.41 3.99 -10.52
N ASN A 19 18.51 4.92 -10.21
CA ASN A 19 18.90 6.20 -9.60
C ASN A 19 18.65 6.28 -8.09
N PHE A 20 17.72 5.48 -7.56
CA PHE A 20 17.30 5.56 -6.15
C PHE A 20 17.42 4.22 -5.42
N ASN A 21 17.94 3.18 -6.09
CA ASN A 21 18.09 1.83 -5.54
C ASN A 21 16.78 1.26 -4.97
N ILE A 22 15.64 1.67 -5.54
CA ILE A 22 14.33 1.14 -5.16
C ILE A 22 14.17 -0.19 -5.86
N GLU A 23 14.32 -1.27 -5.10
CA GLU A 23 14.17 -2.65 -5.55
C GLU A 23 13.04 -3.37 -4.79
N PHE A 24 12.75 -4.59 -5.22
CA PHE A 24 11.77 -5.44 -4.58
C PHE A 24 12.24 -5.90 -3.18
N PRO A 25 11.30 -6.18 -2.25
CA PRO A 25 9.85 -6.00 -2.36
C PRO A 25 9.41 -4.52 -2.25
N PHE A 26 8.47 -4.10 -3.09
CA PHE A 26 7.96 -2.72 -3.03
C PHE A 26 7.01 -2.55 -1.85
N ILE A 27 7.32 -1.59 -0.98
CA ILE A 27 6.43 -1.16 0.10
C ILE A 27 5.57 -0.02 -0.45
N ILE A 28 4.27 -0.27 -0.59
CA ILE A 28 3.31 0.68 -1.14
C ILE A 28 2.45 1.20 -0.01
N LEU A 29 2.58 2.50 0.27
CA LEU A 29 1.76 3.20 1.24
C LEU A 29 0.39 3.53 0.61
N ILE A 30 -0.66 3.05 1.25
CA ILE A 30 -2.06 3.26 0.86
C ILE A 30 -2.70 4.17 1.90
N ASP A 31 -3.33 5.26 1.44
CA ASP A 31 -4.14 6.11 2.31
C ASP A 31 -5.56 5.54 2.48
N GLY A 32 -6.27 6.10 3.47
CA GLY A 32 -7.62 5.70 3.77
C GLY A 32 -8.66 6.02 2.68
N THR A 33 -8.49 7.11 1.93
CA THR A 33 -9.41 7.49 0.84
C THR A 33 -9.30 6.55 -0.36
N PHE A 34 -8.09 6.12 -0.70
CA PHE A 34 -7.83 5.13 -1.73
C PHE A 34 -8.41 3.78 -1.35
N ALA A 35 -8.19 3.35 -0.09
CA ALA A 35 -8.77 2.12 0.43
C ALA A 35 -10.31 2.18 0.43
N PHE A 36 -10.90 3.34 0.76
CA PHE A 36 -12.35 3.54 0.74
C PHE A 36 -12.94 3.38 -0.66
N GLU A 37 -12.39 4.06 -1.65
CA GLU A 37 -12.87 3.92 -3.04
C GLU A 37 -12.63 2.52 -3.58
N ALA A 38 -11.48 1.90 -3.30
CA ALA A 38 -11.24 0.51 -3.69
C ALA A 38 -12.28 -0.45 -3.10
N LEU A 39 -12.66 -0.26 -1.83
CA LEU A 39 -13.69 -1.06 -1.18
C LEU A 39 -15.07 -0.87 -1.84
N LYS A 40 -15.45 0.38 -2.12
CA LYS A 40 -16.72 0.73 -2.78
C LYS A 40 -16.88 0.06 -4.14
N TRP A 41 -15.79 -0.01 -4.90
CA TRP A 41 -15.75 -0.67 -6.21
C TRP A 41 -15.40 -2.16 -6.15
N LYS A 42 -15.25 -2.74 -4.94
CA LYS A 42 -14.87 -4.14 -4.69
C LYS A 42 -13.57 -4.54 -5.39
N ILE A 43 -12.62 -3.62 -5.44
CA ILE A 43 -11.30 -3.81 -6.04
C ILE A 43 -10.36 -4.41 -5.00
N GLN A 44 -9.75 -5.54 -5.33
CA GLN A 44 -8.64 -6.10 -4.55
C GLN A 44 -7.35 -5.36 -4.92
N ILE A 45 -6.90 -4.46 -4.03
CA ILE A 45 -5.76 -3.58 -4.31
C ILE A 45 -4.48 -4.36 -4.60
N ASP A 46 -4.20 -5.40 -3.81
CA ASP A 46 -2.99 -6.21 -3.95
C ASP A 46 -2.88 -6.87 -5.33
N GLU A 47 -3.95 -7.55 -5.78
CA GLU A 47 -3.99 -8.18 -7.11
C GLU A 47 -3.82 -7.16 -8.23
N GLN A 48 -4.50 -6.01 -8.13
CA GLN A 48 -4.41 -4.95 -9.14
C GLN A 48 -3.00 -4.35 -9.20
N LEU A 49 -2.35 -4.12 -8.06
CA LEU A 49 -1.00 -3.58 -8.01
C LEU A 49 0.02 -4.57 -8.55
N LYS A 50 -0.11 -5.86 -8.22
CA LYS A 50 0.74 -6.93 -8.75
C LYS A 50 0.65 -7.03 -10.28
N ALA A 51 -0.57 -6.95 -10.82
CA ALA A 51 -0.79 -6.93 -12.26
C ALA A 51 -0.24 -5.65 -12.92
N TYR A 52 -0.42 -4.49 -12.28
CA TYR A 52 -0.01 -3.19 -12.82
C TYR A 52 1.52 -3.01 -12.83
N LEU A 53 2.19 -3.40 -11.74
CA LEU A 53 3.65 -3.32 -11.59
C LEU A 53 4.39 -4.55 -12.14
N GLU A 54 3.64 -5.56 -12.62
CA GLU A 54 4.17 -6.81 -13.19
C GLU A 54 5.13 -7.54 -12.25
N THR A 55 4.79 -7.57 -10.96
CA THR A 55 5.60 -8.19 -9.91
C THR A 55 4.72 -8.76 -8.81
N GLN A 56 5.17 -9.85 -8.18
CA GLN A 56 4.51 -10.44 -7.02
C GLN A 56 5.07 -9.94 -5.69
N GLN A 57 6.19 -9.20 -5.73
CA GLN A 57 6.92 -8.76 -4.55
C GLN A 57 6.45 -7.37 -4.11
N ILE A 58 5.21 -7.30 -3.62
CA ILE A 58 4.57 -6.07 -3.14
C ILE A 58 4.07 -6.29 -1.73
N ILE A 59 4.26 -5.28 -0.89
CA ILE A 59 3.71 -5.20 0.47
C ILE A 59 2.89 -3.92 0.53
N CYS A 60 1.58 -4.07 0.68
CA CYS A 60 0.69 -2.95 0.92
C CYS A 60 0.73 -2.58 2.41
N SER A 61 0.90 -1.30 2.71
CA SER A 61 0.93 -0.80 4.09
C SER A 61 0.16 0.50 4.21
N THR A 62 -0.26 0.85 5.41
CA THR A 62 -0.88 2.14 5.69
C THR A 62 -0.25 2.77 6.94
N SER A 63 -0.41 4.08 7.08
CA SER A 63 0.11 4.82 8.23
C SER A 63 -0.93 4.86 9.36
N LEU A 64 -0.45 4.96 10.60
CA LEU A 64 -1.33 5.08 11.77
C LEU A 64 -2.20 6.34 11.72
N CYS A 65 -1.69 7.44 11.15
CA CYS A 65 -2.49 8.66 10.99
C CYS A 65 -3.61 8.46 9.97
N ALA A 66 -3.35 7.79 8.84
CA ALA A 66 -4.38 7.49 7.85
C ALA A 66 -5.48 6.58 8.42
N ILE A 67 -5.12 5.60 9.27
CA ILE A 67 -6.09 4.77 10.00
C ILE A 67 -6.95 5.64 10.93
N LYS A 68 -6.33 6.45 11.78
CA LYS A 68 -7.05 7.33 12.71
C LYS A 68 -7.94 8.35 11.98
N GLU A 69 -7.46 8.90 10.88
CA GLU A 69 -8.23 9.81 10.04
C GLU A 69 -9.48 9.12 9.51
N THR A 70 -9.32 7.92 8.98
CA THR A 70 -10.46 7.13 8.50
C THR A 70 -11.37 6.65 9.62
N GLU A 71 -10.84 6.42 10.82
CA GLU A 71 -11.63 6.14 12.01
C GLU A 71 -12.43 7.35 12.53
N LEU A 72 -12.04 8.57 12.17
CA LEU A 72 -12.83 9.75 12.50
C LEU A 72 -13.89 10.01 11.41
N LEU A 73 -13.52 9.78 10.14
CA LEU A 73 -14.41 9.97 8.99
C LEU A 73 -15.50 8.89 8.88
N GLY A 74 -15.17 7.63 9.16
CA GLY A 74 -16.07 6.48 9.04
C GLY A 74 -17.22 6.50 10.06
N LYS A 75 -16.99 7.04 11.27
CA LYS A 75 -17.94 7.05 12.39
C LYS A 75 -19.12 7.96 12.06
N LYS A 76 -18.88 8.91 11.17
CA LYS A 76 -19.86 9.85 10.68
C LYS A 76 -20.69 9.30 9.51
N ASN A 77 -20.12 8.41 8.70
CA ASN A 77 -20.70 8.07 7.38
C ASN A 77 -20.87 6.56 7.09
N PHE A 78 -19.98 5.65 7.54
CA PHE A 78 -20.01 4.21 7.17
C PHE A 78 -19.30 3.28 8.18
N PRO A 79 -20.03 2.54 9.05
CA PRO A 79 -19.44 1.64 10.05
C PRO A 79 -18.77 0.37 9.47
N PHE A 80 -19.11 -0.06 8.25
CA PHE A 80 -18.52 -1.26 7.62
C PHE A 80 -17.04 -1.10 7.20
N PHE A 81 -16.54 0.14 7.19
CA PHE A 81 -15.20 0.47 6.70
C PHE A 81 -14.08 0.19 7.71
N TYR A 82 -14.40 0.22 9.01
CA TYR A 82 -13.44 0.00 10.10
C TYR A 82 -12.79 -1.36 10.07
N ILE A 83 -13.60 -2.40 9.85
CA ILE A 83 -13.21 -3.79 10.04
C ILE A 83 -12.14 -4.22 9.02
N LYS A 84 -12.11 -3.60 7.83
CA LYS A 84 -11.16 -3.96 6.77
C LYS A 84 -9.83 -3.21 6.81
N LEU A 85 -9.75 -2.06 7.48
CA LEU A 85 -8.50 -1.29 7.58
C LEU A 85 -7.54 -1.88 8.62
N GLU A 86 -8.07 -2.50 9.67
CA GLU A 86 -7.27 -3.26 10.62
C GLU A 86 -6.59 -4.47 9.95
N ASP A 87 -7.20 -5.07 8.93
CA ASP A 87 -6.58 -6.12 8.11
C ASP A 87 -5.38 -5.61 7.28
N PHE A 88 -5.22 -4.28 7.10
CA PHE A 88 -4.13 -3.64 6.35
C PHE A 88 -2.92 -3.22 7.23
N LEU A 89 -2.94 -3.43 8.55
CA LEU A 89 -1.84 -3.14 9.49
C LEU A 89 -0.70 -4.19 9.34
N ILE A 90 0.61 -3.92 9.25
CA ILE A 90 1.52 -2.84 9.72
C ILE A 90 2.81 -2.85 8.87
N TYR A 91 3.33 -1.70 8.43
CA TYR A 91 4.78 -1.55 8.17
C TYR A 91 5.40 -0.23 8.64
N PHE A 92 4.61 0.70 9.21
CA PHE A 92 5.14 1.94 9.80
C PHE A 92 5.21 1.95 11.33
N THR A 93 5.22 0.77 11.95
CA THR A 93 5.78 0.63 13.30
C THR A 93 6.78 -0.53 13.33
N GLU A 94 7.99 -0.27 12.88
CA GLU A 94 9.14 -0.90 13.53
C GLU A 94 9.26 -0.36 14.96
N LYS A 95 8.41 -0.90 15.83
CA LYS A 95 8.81 -1.37 17.16
C LYS A 95 7.98 -2.60 17.53
N LYS A 96 8.02 -3.64 16.68
CA LYS A 96 7.83 -5.01 17.17
C LYS A 96 8.47 -6.16 16.40
N TYR A 97 9.01 -5.94 15.19
CA TYR A 97 9.69 -7.03 14.45
C TYR A 97 11.18 -6.84 14.17
N ILE A 98 11.78 -5.67 14.47
CA ILE A 98 13.26 -5.49 14.45
C ILE A 98 13.87 -5.10 15.81
N TYR A 99 13.08 -4.61 16.78
CA TYR A 99 13.62 -4.23 18.10
C TYR A 99 13.88 -5.41 19.07
N ASN A 100 13.37 -6.62 18.76
CA ASN A 100 13.55 -7.82 19.59
C ASN A 100 14.70 -8.73 19.11
N GLN A 101 15.63 -8.21 18.31
CA GLN A 101 16.87 -8.90 17.93
C GLN A 101 18.14 -8.09 18.22
N MET A 102 18.00 -6.93 18.88
CA MET A 102 19.14 -6.10 19.31
C MET A 102 19.10 -5.66 20.78
N ILE A 103 18.10 -6.10 21.55
CA ILE A 103 18.13 -6.04 23.01
C ILE A 103 17.58 -7.39 23.48
N ASP A 104 18.50 -8.17 24.05
CA ASP A 104 18.41 -9.55 24.56
C ASP A 104 18.59 -10.69 23.54
#